data_AF-A0A6G3UF71-F1
#
_entry.id   AF-A0A6G3UF71-F1
#
_cell.length_a   1.000
_cell.length_b   1.000
_cell.length_c   1.000
_cell.angle_alpha   90.00
_cell.angle_beta   90.00
_cell.angle_gamma   90.00
#
_symmetry.space_group_name_H-M   'P 1'
#
loop_
_entity.id
_entity.type
_entity.pdbx_description
1 polymer ?
#
loop_
_entity_poly.entity_id
_entity_poly.type
_entity_poly.pdbx_seq_one_letter_code
_entity_poly.pdbx_strand_id
1 'polypeptide(L)'
;MQAALLRLRRTSGLPVAFGGLLSDSRHARIAEVNGARTAALRGLVISSGSGLGGKSMALSRPCAVTDYRSSRHISHEYDTAVAAEGLRSVVAVPVVVRR
;
A
#
# COMPACT_ATOMS: atom_id res chain seq x y z
N MET A 1 -7.48 -8.73 -10.20
CA MET A 1 -7.02 -7.64 -9.30
C MET A 1 -7.00 -6.28 -9.99
N GLN A 2 -6.42 -6.16 -11.18
CA GLN A 2 -6.33 -4.90 -11.94
C GLN A 2 -7.68 -4.17 -12.11
N ALA A 3 -8.73 -4.88 -12.56
CA ALA A 3 -10.07 -4.29 -12.69
C ALA A 3 -10.66 -3.77 -11.36
N ALA A 4 -10.36 -4.44 -10.25
CA ALA A 4 -10.81 -4.01 -8.92
C ALA A 4 -10.08 -2.75 -8.45
N LEU A 5 -8.77 -2.63 -8.68
CA LEU A 5 -8.01 -1.42 -8.38
C LEU A 5 -8.41 -0.24 -9.26
N LEU A 6 -8.66 -0.49 -10.55
CA LEU A 6 -9.21 0.52 -11.47
C LEU A 6 -10.56 1.04 -10.98
N ARG A 7 -11.45 0.13 -10.55
CA ARG A 7 -12.74 0.52 -9.97
C ARG A 7 -12.54 1.32 -8.68
N LEU A 8 -11.72 0.82 -7.76
CA LEU A 8 -11.42 1.50 -6.49
C LEU A 8 -10.99 2.94 -6.72
N ARG A 9 -9.98 3.15 -7.58
CA ARG A 9 -9.46 4.48 -7.91
C ARG A 9 -10.55 5.41 -8.46
N ARG A 10 -11.37 4.91 -9.40
CA ARG A 10 -12.47 5.68 -10.00
C ARG A 10 -13.55 6.04 -8.98
N THR A 11 -13.91 5.11 -8.10
CA THR A 11 -14.98 5.31 -7.11
C THR A 11 -14.54 6.15 -5.93
N SER A 12 -13.27 6.07 -5.51
CA SER A 12 -12.75 6.79 -4.34
C SER A 12 -12.21 8.17 -4.69
N GLY A 13 -12.02 8.48 -5.98
CA GLY A 13 -11.38 9.71 -6.43
C GLY A 13 -9.89 9.80 -6.10
N LEU A 14 -9.26 8.70 -5.65
CA LEU A 14 -7.84 8.71 -5.29
C LEU A 14 -6.97 8.81 -6.55
N PRO A 15 -5.88 9.58 -6.52
CA PRO A 15 -5.00 9.72 -7.68
C PRO A 15 -4.23 8.44 -7.98
N VAL A 16 -3.93 7.63 -6.96
CA VAL A 16 -3.17 6.39 -7.05
C VAL A 16 -3.86 5.29 -6.22
N ALA A 17 -3.92 4.08 -6.77
CA ALA A 17 -4.35 2.89 -6.05
C ALA A 17 -3.42 1.73 -6.40
N PHE A 18 -2.96 0.98 -5.40
CA PHE A 18 -2.09 -0.17 -5.59
C PHE A 18 -2.46 -1.28 -4.60
N GLY A 19 -2.08 -2.51 -4.95
CA GLY A 19 -2.44 -3.67 -4.17
C GLY A 19 -1.60 -4.88 -4.53
N GLY A 20 -1.58 -5.82 -3.60
CA GLY A 20 -0.77 -7.01 -3.65
C GLY A 20 -1.45 -8.16 -2.94
N LEU A 21 -0.95 -9.35 -3.19
CA LEU A 21 -1.33 -10.54 -2.44
C LEU A 21 -0.24 -10.83 -1.40
N LEU A 22 -0.67 -11.43 -0.30
CA LEU A 22 0.22 -12.07 0.65
C LEU A 22 0.91 -13.24 -0.05
N SER A 23 2.24 -13.22 -0.05
CA SER A 23 3.06 -14.37 -0.46
C SER A 23 3.10 -15.43 0.65
N ASP A 24 3.08 -14.98 1.90
CA ASP A 24 2.96 -15.79 3.12
C ASP A 24 2.33 -14.95 4.25
N SER A 25 2.37 -15.43 5.50
CA SER A 25 1.82 -14.71 6.66
C SER A 25 2.57 -13.43 7.06
N ARG A 26 3.75 -13.18 6.49
CA ARG A 26 4.66 -12.09 6.83
C ARG A 26 4.99 -11.17 5.66
N HIS A 27 4.80 -11.58 4.42
CA HIS A 27 5.20 -10.81 3.25
C HIS A 27 4.04 -10.64 2.27
N ALA A 28 3.89 -9.42 1.76
CA ALA A 28 3.03 -9.12 0.64
C ALA A 28 3.86 -8.53 -0.51
N ARG A 29 3.47 -8.81 -1.75
CA ARG A 29 4.11 -8.19 -2.91
C ARG A 29 3.10 -7.34 -3.67
N ILE A 30 3.43 -6.06 -3.88
CA ILE A 30 2.63 -5.18 -4.71
C ILE A 30 2.68 -5.70 -6.15
N ALA A 31 1.56 -6.21 -6.67
CA ALA A 31 1.51 -6.76 -8.03
C ALA A 31 0.91 -5.75 -9.01
N GLU A 32 -0.05 -4.96 -8.56
CA GLU A 32 -0.80 -4.02 -9.39
C GLU A 32 -0.72 -2.60 -8.81
N VAL A 33 -0.49 -1.64 -9.70
CA VAL A 33 -0.40 -0.21 -9.39
C VAL A 33 -1.13 0.56 -10.49
N ASN A 34 -1.98 1.51 -10.11
CA ASN A 34 -2.74 2.33 -11.04
C ASN A 34 -2.66 3.81 -10.66
N GLY A 35 -2.38 4.67 -11.65
CA GLY A 35 -2.24 6.12 -11.46
C GLY A 35 -0.90 6.57 -10.89
N ALA A 36 0.06 5.65 -10.72
CA ALA A 36 1.43 5.96 -10.30
C ALA A 36 2.18 6.79 -11.34
N ARG A 37 3.15 7.59 -10.85
CA ARG A 37 4.06 8.40 -11.66
C ARG A 37 5.23 7.58 -12.19
N THR A 38 5.65 6.56 -11.44
CA THR A 38 6.76 5.67 -11.79
C THR A 38 6.38 4.21 -11.59
N ALA A 39 7.36 3.31 -11.67
CA ALA A 39 7.21 1.89 -11.37
C ALA A 39 7.72 1.51 -9.96
N ALA A 40 8.11 2.48 -9.12
CA ALA A 40 8.84 2.24 -7.88
C ALA A 40 8.08 1.36 -6.87
N LEU A 41 6.75 1.43 -6.86
CA LEU A 41 5.93 0.56 -6.00
C LEU A 41 5.72 -0.84 -6.60
N ARG A 42 5.85 -1.02 -7.92
CA ARG A 42 5.51 -2.29 -8.56
C ARG A 42 6.57 -3.34 -8.23
N GLY A 43 6.15 -4.45 -7.64
CA GLY A 43 7.03 -5.54 -7.21
C GLY A 43 7.67 -5.33 -5.83
N LEU A 44 7.43 -4.19 -5.18
CA LEU A 44 7.91 -3.96 -3.81
C LEU A 44 7.35 -5.03 -2.87
N VAL A 45 8.24 -5.61 -2.05
CA VAL A 45 7.89 -6.57 -1.01
C VAL A 45 7.72 -5.83 0.31
N ILE A 46 6.53 -5.98 0.89
CA ILE A 46 6.14 -5.39 2.17
C ILE A 46 6.26 -6.48 3.23
N SER A 47 7.05 -6.20 4.26
CA SER A 47 7.19 -7.06 5.44
C SER A 47 6.17 -6.66 6.51
N SER A 48 5.58 -7.64 7.17
CA SER A 48 4.63 -7.43 8.26
C SER A 48 5.27 -6.60 9.37
N GLY A 49 4.57 -5.56 9.81
CA GLY A 49 5.06 -4.56 10.76
C GLY A 49 5.83 -3.38 10.16
N SER A 50 6.40 -3.49 8.96
CA SER A 50 7.19 -2.42 8.33
C SER A 50 6.34 -1.50 7.45
N GLY A 51 6.54 -0.20 7.59
CA GLY A 51 5.79 0.84 6.90
C GLY A 51 4.28 0.78 7.15
N LEU A 52 3.52 1.54 6.36
CA LEU A 52 2.07 1.57 6.53
C LEU A 52 1.40 0.25 6.14
N GLY A 53 1.81 -0.33 5.00
CA GLY A 53 1.26 -1.58 4.49
C GLY A 53 1.51 -2.74 5.44
N GLY A 54 2.74 -2.88 5.93
CA GLY A 54 3.12 -3.93 6.87
C GLY A 54 2.44 -3.75 8.22
N LYS A 55 2.29 -2.51 8.71
CA LYS A 55 1.50 -2.23 9.92
C LYS A 55 0.04 -2.66 9.78
N SER A 56 -0.58 -2.35 8.64
CA SER A 56 -1.97 -2.77 8.37
C SER A 56 -2.11 -4.29 8.31
N MET A 57 -1.14 -4.98 7.70
CA MET A 57 -1.06 -6.45 7.68
C MET A 57 -0.94 -7.03 9.09
N ALA A 58 0.03 -6.55 9.88
CA ALA A 58 0.28 -7.04 11.24
C ALA A 58 -0.93 -6.87 12.16
N LEU A 59 -1.63 -5.73 12.04
CA LEU A 59 -2.81 -5.43 12.85
C LEU A 59 -4.09 -6.04 12.31
N SER A 60 -4.09 -6.58 11.08
CA SER A 60 -5.30 -7.00 10.35
C SER A 60 -6.39 -5.93 10.35
N ARG A 61 -6.00 -4.65 10.28
CA ARG A 61 -6.90 -3.49 10.35
C ARG A 61 -6.49 -2.39 9.37
N PRO A 62 -7.45 -1.59 8.87
CA PRO A 62 -7.13 -0.39 8.10
C PRO A 62 -6.23 0.55 8.89
N CYS A 63 -5.21 1.10 8.23
CA CYS A 63 -4.31 2.11 8.78
C CYS A 63 -4.16 3.27 7.79
N ALA A 64 -4.08 4.50 8.29
CA ALA A 64 -3.88 5.68 7.46
C ALA A 64 -2.86 6.62 8.08
N VAL A 65 -2.12 7.33 7.23
CA VAL A 65 -1.27 8.46 7.60
C VAL A 65 -1.56 9.63 6.65
N THR A 66 -1.60 10.84 7.20
CA THR A 66 -1.77 12.08 6.43
C THR A 66 -0.47 12.63 5.90
N ASP A 67 0.66 12.25 6.50
CA ASP A 67 1.99 12.57 6.02
C ASP A 67 2.93 11.38 6.24
N TYR A 68 3.17 10.61 5.18
CA TYR A 68 3.97 9.40 5.22
C TYR A 68 5.42 9.70 5.65
N ARG A 69 5.99 10.83 5.22
CA ARG A 69 7.40 11.16 5.44
C ARG A 69 7.70 11.53 6.89
N SER A 70 6.73 12.15 7.58
CA SER A 70 6.90 12.62 8.96
C SER A 70 6.18 11.77 10.01
N SER A 71 5.44 10.74 9.59
CA SER A 71 4.64 9.92 10.50
C SER A 71 5.51 9.07 11.41
N ARG A 72 5.44 9.33 12.71
CA ARG A 72 6.10 8.53 13.76
C ARG A 72 5.38 7.20 14.06
N HIS A 73 4.26 6.94 13.39
CA HIS A 73 3.43 5.75 13.63
C HIS A 73 3.73 4.60 12.67
N ILE A 74 4.63 4.81 11.72
CA ILE A 74 5.12 3.82 10.77
C ILE A 74 6.63 3.88 10.72
N SER A 75 7.25 2.82 10.22
CA SER A 75 8.66 2.84 9.84
C SER A 75 8.85 3.29 8.38
N HIS A 76 10.08 3.60 8.01
CA HIS A 76 10.42 4.38 6.81
C HIS A 76 11.23 3.61 5.76
N GLU A 77 11.20 2.27 5.78
CA GLU A 77 11.94 1.41 4.84
C GLU A 77 11.50 1.62 3.39
N TYR A 78 10.29 2.14 3.17
CA TYR A 78 9.69 2.32 1.84
C TYR A 78 9.61 3.79 1.41
N ASP A 79 10.22 4.72 2.14
CA ASP A 79 10.15 6.16 1.86
C ASP A 79 10.58 6.50 0.44
N THR A 80 11.67 5.89 -0.05
CA THR A 80 12.15 6.12 -1.42
C THR A 80 11.10 5.76 -2.47
N ALA A 81 10.45 4.59 -2.33
CA ALA A 81 9.44 4.14 -3.28
C ALA A 81 8.16 4.99 -3.19
N VAL A 82 7.73 5.34 -1.98
CA VAL A 82 6.55 6.19 -1.75
C VAL A 82 6.78 7.62 -2.24
N ALA A 83 7.97 8.17 -2.01
CA ALA A 83 8.35 9.51 -2.43
C ALA A 83 8.51 9.61 -3.97
N ALA A 84 9.03 8.56 -4.62
CA ALA A 84 9.12 8.49 -6.08
C ALA A 84 7.74 8.62 -6.76
N GLU A 85 6.70 8.11 -6.11
CA GLU A 85 5.32 8.26 -6.58
C GLU A 85 4.65 9.58 -6.18
N GLY A 86 5.34 10.43 -5.41
CA GLY A 86 4.79 11.69 -4.90
C GLY A 86 3.66 11.49 -3.88
N LEU A 87 3.61 10.33 -3.22
CA LEU A 87 2.60 10.03 -2.21
C LEU A 87 2.95 10.72 -0.88
N ARG A 88 1.92 11.30 -0.25
CA ARG A 88 2.03 11.95 1.07
C ARG A 88 1.02 11.38 2.04
N SER A 89 -0.27 11.41 1.69
CA SER A 89 -1.32 10.73 2.45
C SER A 89 -1.53 9.34 1.88
N VAL A 90 -1.56 8.32 2.74
CA VAL A 90 -1.73 6.92 2.31
C VAL A 90 -2.66 6.21 3.28
N VAL A 91 -3.54 5.37 2.73
CA VAL A 91 -4.37 4.42 3.48
C VAL A 91 -4.06 3.00 3.01
N ALA A 92 -3.85 2.10 3.96
CA ALA A 92 -3.68 0.68 3.73
C ALA A 92 -4.88 -0.06 4.35
N VAL A 93 -5.53 -0.92 3.56
CA VAL A 93 -6.72 -1.68 3.96
C VAL A 93 -6.46 -3.16 3.66
N PRO A 94 -6.50 -4.04 4.68
CA PRO A 94 -6.37 -5.46 4.45
C PRO A 94 -7.69 -6.00 3.90
N VAL A 95 -7.62 -6.77 2.81
CA VAL A 95 -8.79 -7.43 2.21
C VAL A 95 -8.71 -8.91 2.52
N VAL A 96 -9.60 -9.39 3.38
CA VAL A 96 -9.71 -10.82 3.70
C VAL A 96 -10.78 -11.42 2.81
N VAL A 97 -10.39 -12.37 1.96
CA VAL A 97 -11.32 -13.15 1.16
C VAL A 97 -11.54 -14.46 1.91
N ARG A 98 -12.68 -14.60 2.59
CA ARG A 98 -13.08 -15.90 3.15
C ARG A 98 -13.36 -16.84 1.98
N ARG A 99 -12.89 -18.08 2.09
CA ARG A 99 -13.45 -19.19 1.32
C ARG A 99 -14.66 -19.74 2.06
#